data_AF-A0A512B942-F1
#
_entry.id   AF-A0A512B942-F1
#
_cell.length_a   1.000
_cell.length_b   1.000
_cell.length_c   1.000
_cell.angle_alpha   90.00
_cell.angle_beta   90.00
_cell.angle_gamma   90.00
#
_symmetry.space_group_name_H-M   'P 1'
#
loop_
_entity.id
_entity.type
_entity.pdbx_description
1 polymer ?
#
loop_
_entity_poly.entity_id
_entity_poly.type
_entity_poly.pdbx_seq_one_letter_code
_entity_poly.pdbx_strand_id
1 'polypeptide(L)'
;MLFINVYILVNRNKGFKYFPFKSYSQLYVTDSTLYLENVQFNNDTLALLFSLKLPATNYRLIVDEITNAGLISSDNKQLHIPLLKNIHSYQLIPADTNQLEITLQIDHSQNTDGNFTNEFIYCNLPGPQIKVSDYNLWTRGISSLNSNEVENGNELLAENTSAFSALTDSARLVEVCRLISKLRPNKNGIKASTVSMQPAYDQLKYAMQNKINLDCGNYSVMIHYLCNLLGLPSRVITFSGPAGNWQYGVHYYNEVNLREKQQWVLCDGVSNAYMPHDTIRFYNAADVYKMAHVNSFNNKSAYTFEGNSLKEVRYDSLSYWHSYYNRNNANLCYLHPGTGVQDGKLNYVKDFYSFDRNFDFYSDINQNDWMKICIKLAAFYLMLIVALTYFVWEINRNRKIDKNIVHR
;
A
#
# COMPACT_ATOMS: atom_id res chain seq x y z
N MET A 1 25.12 -23.72 -19.69
CA MET A 1 23.86 -22.99 -19.40
C MET A 1 23.04 -23.62 -18.28
N LEU A 2 22.78 -24.93 -18.29
CA LEU A 2 22.05 -25.62 -17.20
C LEU A 2 22.71 -25.41 -15.83
N PHE A 3 24.02 -25.66 -15.71
CA PHE A 3 24.77 -25.46 -14.47
C PHE A 3 24.68 -24.04 -13.90
N ILE A 4 24.70 -23.01 -14.77
CA ILE A 4 24.56 -21.61 -14.35
C ILE A 4 23.15 -21.36 -13.79
N ASN A 5 22.10 -21.84 -14.47
CA ASN A 5 20.73 -21.70 -13.98
C ASN A 5 20.51 -22.45 -12.66
N VAL A 6 21.10 -23.65 -12.50
CA VAL A 6 21.08 -24.39 -11.23
C VAL A 6 21.80 -23.60 -10.13
N TYR A 7 22.99 -23.07 -10.40
CA TYR A 7 23.71 -22.24 -9.43
C TYR A 7 22.89 -21.01 -9.00
N ILE A 8 22.26 -20.33 -9.95
CA ILE A 8 21.41 -19.16 -9.71
C ILE A 8 20.18 -19.52 -8.88
N LEU A 9 19.53 -20.66 -9.16
CA LEU A 9 18.37 -21.13 -8.40
C LEU A 9 18.73 -21.51 -6.96
N VAL A 10 19.85 -22.20 -6.77
CA VAL A 10 20.38 -22.56 -5.44
C VAL A 10 20.77 -21.31 -4.65
N ASN A 11 21.38 -20.32 -5.32
CA ASN A 11 21.80 -19.06 -4.70
C ASN A 11 20.77 -17.94 -4.83
N ARG A 12 19.48 -18.25 -5.09
CA ARG A 12 18.42 -17.27 -5.38
C ARG A 12 18.34 -16.11 -4.39
N ASN A 13 18.61 -16.36 -3.12
CA ASN A 13 18.52 -15.37 -2.04
C ASN A 13 19.78 -14.51 -1.86
N LYS A 14 20.84 -14.74 -2.66
CA LYS A 14 22.06 -13.92 -2.69
C LYS A 14 21.99 -12.77 -3.71
N GLY A 15 20.78 -12.23 -3.92
CA GLY A 15 20.51 -11.12 -4.84
C GLY A 15 20.06 -11.50 -6.25
N PHE A 16 19.81 -12.79 -6.54
CA PHE A 16 19.28 -13.20 -7.84
C PHE A 16 17.74 -13.09 -7.93
N LYS A 17 17.04 -13.16 -6.80
CA LYS A 17 15.60 -12.94 -6.74
C LYS A 17 15.29 -11.45 -6.93
N TYR A 18 14.41 -11.14 -7.89
CA TYR A 18 13.91 -9.79 -8.09
C TYR A 18 12.82 -9.50 -7.07
N PHE A 19 12.88 -8.29 -6.49
CA PHE A 19 11.84 -7.74 -5.62
C PHE A 19 11.41 -6.38 -6.20
N PRO A 20 10.13 -6.13 -6.49
CA PRO A 20 9.64 -4.83 -6.91
C PRO A 20 9.62 -3.86 -5.72
N PHE A 21 10.81 -3.49 -5.22
CA PHE A 21 10.94 -2.47 -4.20
C PHE A 21 10.41 -1.14 -4.71
N LYS A 22 9.49 -0.55 -3.95
CA LYS A 22 8.89 0.75 -4.17
C LYS A 22 9.42 1.72 -3.12
N SER A 23 9.62 2.97 -3.53
CA SER A 23 9.85 4.06 -2.58
C SER A 23 8.58 4.34 -1.76
N TYR A 24 8.75 5.08 -0.67
CA TYR A 24 7.61 5.56 0.13
C TYR A 24 6.62 6.35 -0.75
N SER A 25 7.12 7.25 -1.60
CA SER A 25 6.26 8.03 -2.51
C SER A 25 5.49 7.17 -3.50
N GLN A 26 6.12 6.10 -4.01
CA GLN A 26 5.47 5.15 -4.91
C GLN A 26 4.32 4.41 -4.23
N LEU A 27 4.39 4.16 -2.93
CA LEU A 27 3.36 3.40 -2.21
C LEU A 27 2.25 4.27 -1.64
N TYR A 28 2.55 5.50 -1.26
CA TYR A 28 1.70 6.27 -0.34
C TYR A 28 1.14 7.56 -0.91
N VAL A 29 1.66 8.02 -2.04
CA VAL A 29 1.10 9.19 -2.70
C VAL A 29 0.07 8.72 -3.71
N THR A 30 -1.17 9.15 -3.50
CA THR A 30 -2.38 8.51 -4.02
C THR A 30 -2.87 9.08 -5.34
N ASP A 31 -2.47 10.30 -5.70
CA ASP A 31 -2.86 10.90 -6.96
C ASP A 31 -1.64 11.08 -7.87
N SER A 32 -1.58 10.26 -8.93
CA SER A 32 -0.61 10.42 -10.01
C SER A 32 -1.01 11.48 -11.02
N THR A 33 -2.25 11.95 -10.97
CA THR A 33 -2.84 12.87 -11.92
C THR A 33 -2.61 14.32 -11.48
N LEU A 34 -2.78 14.63 -10.19
CA LEU A 34 -2.48 15.96 -9.62
C LEU A 34 -1.16 15.93 -8.81
N TYR A 35 -0.14 16.63 -9.30
CA TYR A 35 1.15 16.77 -8.65
C TYR A 35 1.71 18.19 -8.84
N LEU A 36 2.67 18.58 -8.00
CA LEU A 36 3.40 19.84 -8.15
C LEU A 36 4.45 19.69 -9.27
N GLU A 37 4.23 20.37 -10.39
CA GLU A 37 5.13 20.40 -11.53
C GLU A 37 6.29 21.37 -11.27
N ASN A 38 6.03 22.50 -10.61
CA ASN A 38 7.05 23.47 -10.25
C ASN A 38 6.66 24.31 -9.02
N VAL A 39 7.65 24.85 -8.33
CA VAL A 39 7.50 25.73 -7.18
C VAL A 39 8.44 26.91 -7.37
N GLN A 40 7.90 28.13 -7.37
CA GLN A 40 8.68 29.35 -7.58
C GLN A 40 8.49 30.32 -6.43
N PHE A 41 9.58 30.67 -5.77
CA PHE A 41 9.61 31.68 -4.73
C PHE A 41 9.89 33.05 -5.34
N ASN A 42 9.06 34.04 -5.01
CA ASN A 42 9.22 35.43 -5.43
C ASN A 42 8.98 36.36 -4.25
N ASN A 43 10.07 36.77 -3.59
CA ASN A 43 10.04 37.52 -2.33
C ASN A 43 9.08 36.86 -1.33
N ASP A 44 8.05 37.56 -0.90
CA ASP A 44 7.05 37.10 0.07
C ASP A 44 5.89 36.30 -0.57
N THR A 45 6.08 35.75 -1.76
CA THR A 45 5.05 34.95 -2.45
C THR A 45 5.62 33.65 -2.98
N LEU A 46 4.77 32.62 -2.99
CA LEU A 46 5.05 31.33 -3.60
C LEU A 46 4.04 31.07 -4.71
N ALA A 47 4.55 30.79 -5.91
CA ALA A 47 3.77 30.24 -7.00
C ALA A 47 3.91 28.71 -7.03
N LEU A 48 2.78 28.01 -6.96
CA LEU A 48 2.66 26.57 -7.08
C LEU A 48 2.10 26.26 -8.47
N LEU A 49 2.84 25.52 -9.29
CA LEU A 49 2.37 25.02 -10.58
C LEU A 49 2.02 23.55 -10.46
N PHE A 50 0.81 23.19 -10.88
CA PHE A 50 0.26 21.84 -10.85
C PHE A 50 0.26 21.20 -12.23
N SER A 51 0.32 19.88 -12.27
CA SER A 51 0.27 19.07 -13.50
C SER A 51 -1.02 19.23 -14.30
N LEU A 52 -2.13 19.45 -13.62
CA LEU A 52 -3.48 19.59 -14.18
C LEU A 52 -4.16 20.86 -13.66
N LYS A 53 -5.25 21.24 -14.34
CA LYS A 53 -6.10 22.35 -13.87
C LYS A 53 -6.62 21.99 -12.48
N LEU A 54 -6.47 22.92 -11.54
CA LEU A 54 -7.02 22.76 -10.22
C LEU A 54 -8.54 22.71 -10.28
N PRO A 55 -9.17 21.84 -9.49
CA PRO A 55 -10.56 21.51 -9.75
C PRO A 55 -11.54 22.47 -9.05
N ALA A 56 -11.07 23.21 -8.05
CA ALA A 56 -11.70 24.41 -7.49
C ALA A 56 -11.08 25.69 -8.08
N THR A 57 -11.89 26.73 -8.24
CA THR A 57 -11.40 28.05 -8.71
C THR A 57 -10.89 28.91 -7.56
N ASN A 58 -11.44 28.70 -6.36
CA ASN A 58 -11.09 29.45 -5.16
C ASN A 58 -10.73 28.50 -4.03
N TYR A 59 -9.70 28.85 -3.28
CA TYR A 59 -9.25 28.11 -2.10
C TYR A 59 -9.23 29.06 -0.91
N ARG A 60 -9.75 28.60 0.23
CA ARG A 60 -9.54 29.24 1.51
C ARG A 60 -8.15 28.86 2.01
N LEU A 61 -7.33 29.86 2.27
CA LEU A 61 -6.00 29.69 2.83
C LEU A 61 -6.06 29.79 4.36
N ILE A 62 -5.67 28.72 5.04
CA ILE A 62 -5.47 28.69 6.49
C ILE A 62 -3.97 28.55 6.77
N VAL A 63 -3.45 29.35 7.70
CA VAL A 63 -2.06 29.30 8.14
C VAL A 63 -1.99 28.94 9.61
N ASP A 64 -1.20 27.92 9.94
CA ASP A 64 -1.00 27.34 11.27
C ASP A 64 -2.30 27.02 12.03
N GLU A 65 -3.29 26.44 11.32
CA GLU A 65 -4.58 25.97 11.86
C GLU A 65 -5.48 27.03 12.52
N ILE A 66 -5.01 28.27 12.65
CA ILE A 66 -5.65 29.32 13.45
C ILE A 66 -5.92 30.58 12.61
N THR A 67 -5.05 30.88 11.64
CA THR A 67 -5.10 32.13 10.89
C THR A 67 -5.79 31.91 9.55
N ASN A 68 -7.02 32.40 9.39
CA ASN A 68 -7.64 32.49 8.07
C ASN A 68 -7.00 33.65 7.29
N ALA A 69 -6.11 33.33 6.36
CA ALA A 69 -5.39 34.32 5.56
C ALA A 69 -6.20 34.81 4.34
N GLY A 70 -7.39 34.25 4.10
CA GLY A 70 -8.34 34.73 3.09
C GLY A 70 -8.61 33.72 1.97
N LEU A 71 -9.30 34.20 0.93
CA LEU A 71 -9.56 33.44 -0.30
C LEU A 71 -8.46 33.75 -1.31
N ILE A 72 -7.87 32.71 -1.88
CA ILE A 72 -6.96 32.80 -3.03
C ILE A 72 -7.62 32.17 -4.25
N SER A 73 -7.42 32.76 -5.41
CA SER A 73 -7.95 32.24 -6.67
C SER A 73 -6.86 31.48 -7.42
N SER A 74 -7.20 30.33 -7.97
CA SER A 74 -6.32 29.62 -8.89
C SER A 74 -6.44 30.20 -10.29
N ASP A 75 -5.31 30.43 -10.96
CA ASP A 75 -5.27 30.67 -12.40
C ASP A 75 -4.89 29.36 -13.11
N ASN A 76 -5.90 28.66 -13.63
CA ASN A 76 -5.75 27.37 -14.30
C ASN A 76 -5.00 26.31 -13.47
N LYS A 77 -3.69 26.22 -13.70
CA LYS A 77 -2.78 25.25 -13.07
C LYS A 77 -1.90 25.90 -11.99
N GLN A 78 -2.15 27.15 -11.62
CA GLN A 78 -1.30 27.89 -10.69
C GLN A 78 -2.07 28.42 -9.50
N LEU A 79 -1.42 28.40 -8.33
CA LEU A 79 -1.85 29.12 -7.13
C LEU A 79 -0.71 29.97 -6.60
N HIS A 80 -1.04 31.19 -6.19
CA HIS A 80 -0.12 32.07 -5.49
C HIS A 80 -0.53 32.16 -4.03
N ILE A 81 0.40 31.87 -3.13
CA ILE A 81 0.21 32.02 -1.69
C ILE A 81 1.17 33.08 -1.15
N PRO A 82 0.71 33.97 -0.25
CA PRO A 82 1.62 34.82 0.51
C PRO A 82 2.42 33.96 1.50
N LEU A 83 3.69 34.30 1.68
CA LEU A 83 4.58 33.65 2.63
C LEU A 83 4.71 34.51 3.90
N LEU A 84 4.60 33.85 5.05
CA LEU A 84 4.95 34.41 6.35
C LEU A 84 6.39 34.02 6.70
N LYS A 85 7.10 34.92 7.40
CA LYS A 85 8.51 34.68 7.79
C LYS A 85 8.64 33.52 8.76
N ASN A 86 9.71 32.73 8.61
CA ASN A 86 10.00 31.48 9.32
C ASN A 86 9.12 30.32 8.84
N ILE A 87 9.02 29.28 9.67
CA ILE A 87 8.34 28.02 9.34
C ILE A 87 6.84 28.15 9.59
N HIS A 88 6.05 27.96 8.55
CA HIS A 88 4.60 28.00 8.63
C HIS A 88 3.96 26.85 7.84
N SER A 89 2.80 26.40 8.32
CA SER A 89 1.97 25.40 7.65
C SER A 89 0.80 26.07 6.94
N TYR A 90 0.63 25.79 5.66
CA TYR A 90 -0.40 26.37 4.80
C TYR A 90 -1.37 25.26 4.37
N GLN A 91 -2.66 25.51 4.56
CA GLN A 91 -3.75 24.64 4.13
C GLN A 91 -4.60 25.37 3.10
N LEU A 92 -4.78 24.75 1.95
CA LEU A 92 -5.54 25.25 0.81
C LEU A 92 -6.78 24.40 0.66
N ILE A 93 -7.90 24.90 1.18
CA ILE A 93 -9.17 24.19 1.20
C ILE A 93 -10.03 24.72 0.05
N PRO A 94 -10.45 23.88 -0.92
CA PRO A 94 -11.44 24.26 -1.93
C PRO A 94 -12.65 24.97 -1.33
N ALA A 95 -13.01 26.15 -1.84
CA ALA A 95 -14.13 26.93 -1.31
C ALA A 95 -15.48 26.53 -1.93
N ASP A 96 -15.45 25.94 -3.12
CA ASP A 96 -16.59 25.66 -3.99
C ASP A 96 -16.79 24.16 -4.29
N THR A 97 -15.87 23.30 -3.85
CA THR A 97 -15.94 21.85 -4.07
C THR A 97 -15.53 21.08 -2.82
N ASN A 98 -15.94 19.81 -2.70
CA ASN A 98 -15.46 18.90 -1.65
C ASN A 98 -14.21 18.13 -2.09
N GLN A 99 -13.38 18.75 -2.94
CA GLN A 99 -12.18 18.12 -3.47
C GLN A 99 -10.99 18.32 -2.54
N LEU A 100 -9.83 17.93 -3.03
CA LEU A 100 -8.61 17.82 -2.27
C LEU A 100 -8.16 19.11 -1.60
N GLU A 101 -7.95 19.05 -0.29
CA GLU A 101 -7.16 20.04 0.42
C GLU A 101 -5.68 19.85 0.09
N ILE A 102 -4.97 20.95 -0.18
CA ILE A 102 -3.52 20.93 -0.37
C ILE A 102 -2.85 21.49 0.88
N THR A 103 -1.98 20.71 1.50
CA THR A 103 -1.25 21.08 2.70
C THR A 103 0.23 21.22 2.38
N LEU A 104 0.85 22.30 2.86
CA LEU A 104 2.24 22.67 2.59
C LEU A 104 2.92 23.11 3.89
N GLN A 105 4.22 22.89 3.99
CA GLN A 105 5.04 23.49 5.05
C GLN A 105 6.29 24.11 4.42
N ILE A 106 6.58 25.35 4.79
CA ILE A 106 7.65 26.14 4.16
C ILE A 106 8.40 26.89 5.25
N ASP A 107 9.73 26.86 5.19
CA ASP A 107 10.59 27.81 5.88
C ASP A 107 10.89 28.99 4.95
N HIS A 108 10.38 30.17 5.30
CA HIS A 108 10.65 31.41 4.60
C HIS A 108 11.53 32.32 5.47
N SER A 109 12.81 31.99 5.56
CA SER A 109 13.76 32.63 6.48
C SER A 109 14.51 33.78 5.82
N GLN A 110 14.52 34.95 6.46
CA GLN A 110 15.32 36.09 6.01
C GLN A 110 16.72 36.03 6.63
N ASN A 111 17.76 36.12 5.79
CA ASN A 111 19.13 36.19 6.27
C ASN A 111 19.49 37.62 6.73
N THR A 112 20.69 37.76 7.31
CA THR A 112 21.20 39.03 7.83
C THR A 112 21.34 40.14 6.78
N ASP A 113 21.48 39.76 5.50
CA ASP A 113 21.61 40.68 4.37
C ASP A 113 20.24 41.09 3.79
N GLY A 114 19.14 40.64 4.41
CA GLY A 114 17.77 40.94 3.99
C GLY A 114 17.24 40.04 2.87
N ASN A 115 18.03 39.07 2.39
CA ASN A 115 17.61 38.11 1.37
C ASN A 115 16.86 36.93 1.99
N PHE A 116 15.86 36.41 1.28
CA PHE A 116 15.13 35.22 1.72
C PHE A 116 15.81 33.93 1.25
N THR A 117 15.95 33.00 2.18
CA THR A 117 16.25 31.59 1.92
C THR A 117 14.97 30.81 2.13
N ASN A 118 14.56 30.07 1.11
CA ASN A 118 13.28 29.37 1.09
C ASN A 118 13.51 27.86 1.08
N GLU A 119 12.93 27.16 2.06
CA GLU A 119 12.94 25.71 2.08
C GLU A 119 11.52 25.17 2.03
N PHE A 120 11.24 24.36 1.01
CA PHE A 120 9.96 23.68 0.88
C PHE A 120 10.03 22.35 1.65
N ILE A 121 9.45 22.33 2.86
CA ILE A 121 9.61 21.25 3.83
C ILE A 121 8.67 20.08 3.53
N TYR A 122 7.40 20.38 3.23
CA TYR A 122 6.36 19.36 3.07
C TYR A 122 5.30 19.77 2.06
N CYS A 123 4.77 18.77 1.34
CA CYS A 123 3.51 18.85 0.62
C CYS A 123 2.79 17.50 0.66
N ASN A 124 1.47 17.51 0.77
CA ASN A 124 0.65 16.31 0.63
C ASN A 124 0.43 15.88 -0.84
N LEU A 125 0.99 16.62 -1.81
CA LEU A 125 1.07 16.26 -3.21
C LEU A 125 2.49 15.82 -3.60
N PRO A 126 2.64 14.93 -4.58
CA PRO A 126 3.96 14.59 -5.09
C PRO A 126 4.60 15.82 -5.78
N GLY A 127 5.88 16.03 -5.52
CA GLY A 127 6.71 17.01 -6.21
C GLY A 127 7.15 16.55 -7.61
N PRO A 128 7.91 17.39 -8.33
CA PRO A 128 8.38 17.07 -9.66
C PRO A 128 9.27 15.82 -9.62
N GLN A 129 9.15 14.99 -10.65
CA GLN A 129 9.92 13.74 -10.84
C GLN A 129 9.67 12.64 -9.79
N ILE A 130 8.75 12.86 -8.85
CA ILE A 130 8.35 11.82 -7.90
C ILE A 130 7.45 10.80 -8.61
N LYS A 131 7.94 9.56 -8.71
CA LYS A 131 7.11 8.44 -9.17
C LYS A 131 6.11 8.07 -8.09
N VAL A 132 4.87 7.87 -8.49
CA VAL A 132 3.78 7.35 -7.65
C VAL A 132 3.19 6.08 -8.28
N SER A 133 2.55 5.22 -7.47
CA SER A 133 1.85 4.06 -8.02
C SER A 133 0.49 4.45 -8.60
N ASP A 134 0.02 3.68 -9.56
CA ASP A 134 -1.33 3.85 -10.10
C ASP A 134 -2.35 3.54 -9.00
N TYR A 135 -3.14 4.55 -8.64
CA TYR A 135 -4.22 4.42 -7.68
C TYR A 135 -5.20 3.29 -8.04
N ASN A 136 -5.45 3.09 -9.34
CA ASN A 136 -6.38 2.08 -9.83
C ASN A 136 -5.90 0.65 -9.57
N LEU A 137 -4.63 0.45 -9.24
CA LEU A 137 -4.13 -0.85 -8.80
C LEU A 137 -4.88 -1.34 -7.55
N TRP A 138 -5.15 -0.43 -6.61
CA TRP A 138 -5.69 -0.76 -5.28
C TRP A 138 -7.22 -0.71 -5.19
N THR A 139 -7.90 -0.35 -6.28
CA THR A 139 -9.37 -0.29 -6.36
C THR A 139 -9.98 -1.50 -7.09
N ARG A 140 -9.16 -2.35 -7.71
CA ARG A 140 -9.59 -3.53 -8.48
C ARG A 140 -10.02 -4.73 -7.65
N GLY A 141 -9.95 -4.65 -6.32
CA GLY A 141 -10.23 -5.80 -5.44
C GLY A 141 -11.62 -6.39 -5.63
N ILE A 142 -12.63 -5.56 -5.89
CA ILE A 142 -14.00 -6.02 -6.15
C ILE A 142 -14.10 -6.87 -7.42
N SER A 143 -13.28 -6.61 -8.44
CA SER A 143 -13.27 -7.36 -9.71
C SER A 143 -12.78 -8.79 -9.56
N SER A 144 -12.17 -9.13 -8.42
CA SER A 144 -11.75 -10.49 -8.09
C SER A 144 -12.83 -11.33 -7.39
N LEU A 145 -13.94 -10.72 -6.99
CA LEU A 145 -15.05 -11.38 -6.30
C LEU A 145 -16.09 -11.85 -7.31
N ASN A 146 -16.70 -13.02 -7.06
CA ASN A 146 -17.82 -13.45 -7.88
C ASN A 146 -19.13 -12.75 -7.46
N SER A 147 -20.14 -12.73 -8.35
CA SER A 147 -21.39 -12.00 -8.10
C SER A 147 -22.12 -12.44 -6.82
N ASN A 148 -22.08 -13.73 -6.50
CA ASN A 148 -22.71 -14.27 -5.29
C ASN A 148 -21.97 -13.81 -4.02
N GLU A 149 -20.64 -13.72 -4.04
CA GLU A 149 -19.87 -13.14 -2.94
C GLU A 149 -20.19 -11.65 -2.75
N VAL A 150 -20.40 -10.91 -3.84
CA VAL A 150 -20.74 -9.49 -3.76
C VAL A 150 -22.14 -9.29 -3.20
N GLU A 151 -23.13 -10.03 -3.70
CA GLU A 151 -24.52 -9.95 -3.25
C GLU A 151 -24.66 -10.28 -1.76
N ASN A 152 -24.19 -11.47 -1.34
CA ASN A 152 -24.28 -11.91 0.06
C ASN A 152 -23.46 -11.01 1.01
N GLY A 153 -22.34 -10.48 0.54
CA GLY A 153 -21.51 -9.54 1.31
C GLY A 153 -22.19 -8.21 1.53
N ASN A 154 -22.85 -7.67 0.50
CA ASN A 154 -23.61 -6.43 0.59
C ASN A 154 -24.82 -6.56 1.52
N GLU A 155 -25.55 -7.67 1.45
CA GLU A 155 -26.66 -7.96 2.37
C GLU A 155 -26.15 -7.99 3.82
N LEU A 156 -25.08 -8.75 4.09
CA LEU A 156 -24.47 -8.84 5.41
C LEU A 156 -24.04 -7.45 5.94
N LEU A 157 -23.40 -6.63 5.10
CA LEU A 157 -23.01 -5.27 5.47
C LEU A 157 -24.20 -4.38 5.80
N ALA A 158 -25.28 -4.45 5.01
CA ALA A 158 -26.49 -3.67 5.23
C ALA A 158 -27.21 -4.07 6.53
N GLU A 159 -27.21 -5.36 6.89
CA GLU A 159 -27.82 -5.85 8.12
C GLU A 159 -27.03 -5.52 9.39
N ASN A 160 -25.70 -5.46 9.29
CA ASN A 160 -24.82 -5.41 10.47
C ASN A 160 -24.17 -4.03 10.70
N THR A 161 -24.21 -3.16 9.69
CA THR A 161 -23.50 -1.86 9.70
C THR A 161 -24.34 -0.74 9.08
N SER A 162 -23.96 0.50 9.36
CA SER A 162 -24.45 1.68 8.64
C SER A 162 -23.45 2.17 7.60
N ALA A 163 -22.61 1.28 7.06
CA ALA A 163 -21.53 1.68 6.15
C ALA A 163 -22.05 2.27 4.83
N PHE A 164 -23.13 1.74 4.25
CA PHE A 164 -23.69 2.27 3.01
C PHE A 164 -24.32 3.66 3.14
N SER A 165 -24.75 4.05 4.34
CA SER A 165 -25.28 5.39 4.62
C SER A 165 -24.22 6.39 5.08
N ALA A 166 -22.98 5.94 5.31
CA ALA A 166 -21.88 6.81 5.71
C ALA A 166 -21.39 7.71 4.56
N LEU A 167 -21.17 8.98 4.88
CA LEU A 167 -20.81 10.02 3.91
C LEU A 167 -19.32 10.06 3.55
N THR A 168 -18.44 9.60 4.44
CA THR A 168 -16.97 9.67 4.25
C THR A 168 -16.35 8.28 4.29
N ASP A 169 -15.16 8.12 3.69
CA ASP A 169 -14.45 6.84 3.74
C ASP A 169 -14.04 6.50 5.19
N SER A 170 -13.69 7.50 5.99
CA SER A 170 -13.39 7.35 7.42
C SER A 170 -14.58 6.73 8.16
N ALA A 171 -15.80 7.24 7.94
CA ALA A 171 -17.00 6.73 8.59
C ALA A 171 -17.36 5.31 8.12
N ARG A 172 -17.18 5.01 6.82
CA ARG A 172 -17.32 3.65 6.29
C ARG A 172 -16.32 2.68 6.92
N LEU A 173 -15.06 3.09 7.04
CA LEU A 173 -14.01 2.28 7.64
C LEU A 173 -14.28 2.02 9.13
N VAL A 174 -14.73 3.04 9.88
CA VAL A 174 -15.14 2.88 11.29
C VAL A 174 -16.20 1.79 11.43
N GLU A 175 -17.19 1.74 10.53
CA GLU A 175 -18.22 0.69 10.53
C GLU A 175 -17.66 -0.71 10.27
N VAL A 176 -16.70 -0.84 9.34
CA VAL A 176 -15.98 -2.10 9.10
C VAL A 176 -15.20 -2.52 10.35
N CYS A 177 -14.41 -1.61 10.93
CA CYS A 177 -13.64 -1.87 12.14
C CYS A 177 -14.54 -2.25 13.32
N ARG A 178 -15.72 -1.62 13.45
CA ARG A 178 -16.73 -1.95 14.46
C ARG A 178 -17.22 -3.38 14.32
N LEU A 179 -17.52 -3.83 13.10
CA LEU A 179 -17.92 -5.21 12.83
C LEU A 179 -16.78 -6.19 13.16
N ILE A 180 -15.57 -5.92 12.67
CA ILE A 180 -14.39 -6.77 12.86
C ILE A 180 -14.00 -6.89 14.34
N SER A 181 -14.12 -5.80 15.11
CA SER A 181 -13.80 -5.79 16.54
C SER A 181 -14.69 -6.69 17.40
N LYS A 182 -15.84 -7.14 16.88
CA LYS A 182 -16.74 -8.08 17.55
C LYS A 182 -16.33 -9.54 17.35
N LEU A 183 -15.53 -9.82 16.33
CA LEU A 183 -15.07 -11.17 16.02
C LEU A 183 -14.05 -11.61 17.09
N ARG A 184 -14.21 -12.82 17.60
CA ARG A 184 -13.37 -13.38 18.66
C ARG A 184 -12.80 -14.73 18.21
N PRO A 185 -11.52 -15.02 18.49
CA PRO A 185 -10.96 -16.34 18.20
C PRO A 185 -11.60 -17.38 19.13
N ASN A 186 -12.18 -18.43 18.55
CA ASN A 186 -12.63 -19.60 19.28
C ASN A 186 -11.55 -20.68 19.27
N LYS A 187 -10.88 -20.90 20.40
CA LYS A 187 -9.81 -21.92 20.53
C LYS A 187 -10.27 -23.34 20.21
N ASN A 188 -11.57 -23.63 20.33
CA ASN A 188 -12.17 -24.93 20.02
C ASN A 188 -12.80 -24.97 18.61
N GLY A 189 -12.72 -23.88 17.86
CA GLY A 189 -13.24 -23.78 16.50
C GLY A 189 -12.34 -24.43 15.45
N ILE A 190 -12.77 -24.33 14.18
CA ILE A 190 -11.96 -24.75 13.03
C ILE A 190 -10.67 -23.93 13.01
N LYS A 191 -9.54 -24.58 12.71
CA LYS A 191 -8.23 -23.93 12.64
C LYS A 191 -8.23 -22.82 11.59
N ALA A 192 -7.63 -21.67 11.94
CA ALA A 192 -7.41 -20.52 11.05
C ALA A 192 -6.95 -20.97 9.65
N SER A 193 -5.86 -21.72 9.59
CA SER A 193 -5.25 -22.21 8.35
C SER A 193 -6.19 -23.01 7.45
N THR A 194 -7.16 -23.72 8.02
CA THR A 194 -8.16 -24.48 7.25
C THR A 194 -9.18 -23.54 6.61
N VAL A 195 -9.59 -22.52 7.35
CA VAL A 195 -10.57 -21.51 6.94
C VAL A 195 -9.95 -20.50 5.97
N SER A 196 -8.65 -20.21 6.09
CA SER A 196 -7.92 -19.30 5.19
C SER A 196 -7.89 -19.76 3.73
N MET A 197 -8.21 -21.04 3.47
CA MET A 197 -8.36 -21.57 2.10
C MET A 197 -9.76 -21.33 1.50
N GLN A 198 -10.72 -20.84 2.30
CA GLN A 198 -12.08 -20.54 1.87
C GLN A 198 -12.20 -19.10 1.35
N PRO A 199 -13.21 -18.81 0.51
CA PRO A 199 -13.56 -17.45 0.11
C PRO A 199 -13.76 -16.51 1.32
N ALA A 200 -13.45 -15.22 1.15
CA ALA A 200 -13.44 -14.25 2.26
C ALA A 200 -14.81 -14.14 2.95
N TYR A 201 -15.89 -14.21 2.18
CA TYR A 201 -17.26 -14.25 2.70
C TYR A 201 -17.48 -15.41 3.67
N ASP A 202 -17.01 -16.62 3.33
CA ASP A 202 -17.16 -17.79 4.19
C ASP A 202 -16.35 -17.66 5.47
N GLN A 203 -15.13 -17.11 5.39
CA GLN A 203 -14.33 -16.82 6.58
C GLN A 203 -15.08 -15.88 7.53
N LEU A 204 -15.68 -14.81 7.01
CA LEU A 204 -16.48 -13.86 7.78
C LEU A 204 -17.73 -14.51 8.40
N LYS A 205 -18.47 -15.30 7.63
CA LYS A 205 -19.65 -16.02 8.11
C LYS A 205 -19.32 -16.97 9.26
N TYR A 206 -18.25 -17.74 9.13
CA TYR A 206 -17.80 -18.63 10.20
C TYR A 206 -17.29 -17.84 11.43
N ALA A 207 -16.63 -16.69 11.23
CA ALA A 207 -16.19 -15.80 12.30
C ALA A 207 -17.38 -15.25 13.11
N MET A 208 -18.42 -14.76 12.43
CA MET A 208 -19.62 -14.21 13.06
C MET A 208 -20.41 -15.28 13.84
N GLN A 209 -20.31 -16.54 13.43
CA GLN A 209 -20.89 -17.69 14.15
C GLN A 209 -19.99 -18.21 15.29
N ASN A 210 -18.86 -17.57 15.55
CA ASN A 210 -17.86 -17.98 16.55
C ASN A 210 -17.37 -19.44 16.33
N LYS A 211 -17.27 -19.89 15.08
CA LYS A 211 -16.91 -21.28 14.72
C LYS A 211 -15.43 -21.49 14.42
N ILE A 212 -14.60 -20.45 14.50
CA ILE A 212 -13.22 -20.49 14.00
C ILE A 212 -12.24 -19.91 15.01
N ASN A 213 -11.05 -20.49 15.04
CA ASN A 213 -9.91 -19.88 15.70
C ASN A 213 -9.28 -18.88 14.72
N LEU A 214 -9.45 -17.58 14.96
CA LEU A 214 -8.98 -16.51 14.07
C LEU A 214 -7.48 -16.23 14.25
N ASP A 215 -6.80 -15.94 13.13
CA ASP A 215 -5.46 -15.36 13.12
C ASP A 215 -5.39 -14.04 12.31
N CYS A 216 -4.21 -13.42 12.26
CA CYS A 216 -3.97 -12.18 11.52
C CYS A 216 -4.31 -12.29 10.03
N GLY A 217 -4.05 -13.44 9.41
CA GLY A 217 -4.42 -13.71 8.03
C GLY A 217 -5.92 -13.60 7.83
N ASN A 218 -6.72 -14.29 8.65
CA ASN A 218 -8.19 -14.23 8.56
C ASN A 218 -8.72 -12.80 8.75
N TYR A 219 -8.26 -12.09 9.80
CA TYR A 219 -8.68 -10.70 10.03
C TYR A 219 -8.37 -9.80 8.83
N SER A 220 -7.17 -9.91 8.27
CA SER A 220 -6.76 -9.05 7.16
C SER A 220 -7.54 -9.29 5.87
N VAL A 221 -7.88 -10.56 5.59
CA VAL A 221 -8.71 -10.94 4.44
C VAL A 221 -10.14 -10.43 4.61
N MET A 222 -10.72 -10.57 5.80
CA MET A 222 -12.07 -10.08 6.08
C MET A 222 -12.17 -8.54 5.99
N ILE A 223 -11.21 -7.80 6.56
CA ILE A 223 -11.15 -6.33 6.43
C ILE A 223 -11.04 -5.94 4.96
N HIS A 224 -10.12 -6.55 4.20
CA HIS A 224 -9.92 -6.23 2.78
C HIS A 224 -11.19 -6.49 1.96
N TYR A 225 -11.86 -7.62 2.19
CA TYR A 225 -13.11 -7.97 1.54
C TYR A 225 -14.22 -6.95 1.82
N LEU A 226 -14.45 -6.59 3.08
CA LEU A 226 -15.46 -5.59 3.45
C LEU A 226 -15.15 -4.21 2.87
N CYS A 227 -13.88 -3.80 2.86
CA CYS A 227 -13.46 -2.55 2.23
C CYS A 227 -13.73 -2.55 0.71
N ASN A 228 -13.44 -3.66 0.02
CA ASN A 228 -13.69 -3.78 -1.42
C ASN A 228 -15.18 -3.68 -1.76
N LEU A 229 -16.08 -4.29 -0.96
CA LEU A 229 -17.54 -4.16 -1.14
C LEU A 229 -18.01 -2.70 -1.03
N LEU A 230 -17.39 -1.93 -0.14
CA LEU A 230 -17.68 -0.50 0.08
C LEU A 230 -16.97 0.43 -0.92
N GLY A 231 -16.20 -0.12 -1.87
CA GLY A 231 -15.41 0.68 -2.81
C GLY A 231 -14.30 1.50 -2.12
N LEU A 232 -13.81 1.04 -0.98
CA LEU A 232 -12.67 1.61 -0.27
C LEU A 232 -11.38 0.99 -0.82
N PRO A 233 -10.44 1.80 -1.36
CA PRO A 233 -9.14 1.30 -1.79
C PRO A 233 -8.41 0.72 -0.58
N SER A 234 -8.02 -0.54 -0.66
CA SER A 234 -7.40 -1.22 0.46
C SER A 234 -6.37 -2.23 -0.03
N ARG A 235 -5.41 -2.54 0.84
CA ARG A 235 -4.38 -3.54 0.57
C ARG A 235 -4.01 -4.31 1.81
N VAL A 236 -3.63 -5.57 1.61
CA VAL A 236 -3.12 -6.45 2.66
C VAL A 236 -1.61 -6.32 2.72
N ILE A 237 -1.08 -6.19 3.93
CA ILE A 237 0.34 -5.98 4.18
C ILE A 237 0.84 -7.09 5.08
N THR A 238 2.02 -7.59 4.76
CA THR A 238 2.70 -8.59 5.55
C THR A 238 4.21 -8.38 5.53
N PHE A 239 4.94 -9.25 6.21
CA PHE A 239 6.38 -9.23 6.26
C PHE A 239 6.96 -10.31 5.35
N SER A 240 8.01 -9.97 4.61
CA SER A 240 8.79 -10.91 3.85
C SER A 240 10.26 -10.79 4.23
N GLY A 241 10.75 -11.79 4.95
CA GLY A 241 12.16 -11.90 5.30
C GLY A 241 13.03 -12.39 4.16
N PRO A 242 14.37 -12.28 4.29
CA PRO A 242 15.26 -13.04 3.43
C PRO A 242 14.91 -14.52 3.58
N ALA A 243 14.76 -15.22 2.45
CA ALA A 243 14.55 -16.66 2.47
C ALA A 243 15.87 -17.35 2.87
N GLY A 244 16.05 -17.61 4.16
CA GLY A 244 17.12 -18.43 4.72
C GLY A 244 16.59 -19.78 5.21
N ASN A 245 17.39 -20.48 6.03
CA ASN A 245 16.93 -21.67 6.78
C ASN A 245 16.11 -21.31 8.02
N TRP A 246 15.66 -20.06 8.11
CA TRP A 246 14.85 -19.51 9.19
C TRP A 246 13.89 -18.49 8.58
N GLN A 247 12.78 -18.22 9.26
CA GLN A 247 11.75 -17.28 8.80
C GLN A 247 11.42 -16.30 9.92
N TYR A 248 11.13 -15.06 9.56
CA TYR A 248 10.52 -14.14 10.53
C TYR A 248 9.11 -14.62 10.88
N GLY A 249 8.65 -14.23 12.07
CA GLY A 249 7.24 -14.29 12.38
C GLY A 249 6.45 -13.48 11.35
N VAL A 250 5.33 -14.03 10.92
CA VAL A 250 4.46 -13.39 9.93
C VAL A 250 3.28 -12.77 10.66
N HIS A 251 2.98 -11.53 10.31
CA HIS A 251 1.78 -10.83 10.74
C HIS A 251 1.15 -10.14 9.54
N TYR A 252 -0.18 -10.06 9.55
CA TYR A 252 -0.96 -9.45 8.48
C TYR A 252 -1.83 -8.35 9.06
N TYR A 253 -1.88 -7.23 8.37
CA TYR A 253 -2.79 -6.12 8.63
C TYR A 253 -3.13 -5.42 7.32
N ASN A 254 -4.02 -4.43 7.38
CA ASN A 254 -4.49 -3.72 6.21
C ASN A 254 -4.01 -2.28 6.24
N GLU A 255 -3.95 -1.70 5.06
CA GLU A 255 -4.10 -0.26 4.89
C GLU A 255 -5.34 0.03 4.06
N VAL A 256 -6.00 1.13 4.39
CA VAL A 256 -7.15 1.65 3.65
C VAL A 256 -6.85 3.10 3.30
N ASN A 257 -7.08 3.49 2.05
CA ASN A 257 -6.92 4.89 1.66
C ASN A 257 -8.21 5.66 1.96
N LEU A 258 -8.09 6.68 2.81
CA LEU A 258 -9.17 7.61 3.10
C LEU A 258 -9.12 8.76 2.09
N ARG A 259 -9.97 8.73 1.05
CA ARG A 259 -9.88 9.72 -0.06
C ARG A 259 -10.07 11.15 0.42
N GLU A 260 -10.96 11.38 1.38
CA GLU A 260 -11.15 12.72 1.96
C GLU A 260 -9.96 13.19 2.82
N LYS A 261 -9.01 12.32 3.15
CA LYS A 261 -7.78 12.65 3.90
C LYS A 261 -6.49 12.51 3.08
N GLN A 262 -6.52 11.83 1.93
CA GLN A 262 -5.34 11.43 1.14
C GLN A 262 -4.29 10.70 1.96
N GLN A 263 -4.76 9.85 2.86
CA GLN A 263 -3.87 9.12 3.74
C GLN A 263 -4.26 7.65 3.72
N TRP A 264 -3.25 6.83 3.51
CA TRP A 264 -3.31 5.42 3.84
C TRP A 264 -3.24 5.28 5.35
N VAL A 265 -4.24 4.62 5.92
CA VAL A 265 -4.34 4.40 7.36
C VAL A 265 -4.23 2.91 7.66
N LEU A 266 -3.43 2.55 8.65
CA LEU A 266 -3.28 1.16 9.06
C LEU A 266 -4.51 0.66 9.85
N CYS A 267 -4.91 -0.58 9.64
CA CYS A 267 -5.94 -1.27 10.40
C CYS A 267 -5.49 -2.70 10.75
N ASP A 268 -5.44 -3.00 12.05
CA ASP A 268 -5.10 -4.32 12.58
C ASP A 268 -6.25 -4.88 13.43
N GLY A 269 -6.96 -5.86 12.87
CA GLY A 269 -8.07 -6.55 13.52
C GLY A 269 -7.63 -7.48 14.66
N VAL A 270 -6.39 -7.99 14.66
CA VAL A 270 -5.89 -8.84 15.76
C VAL A 270 -5.59 -8.00 16.99
N SER A 271 -4.96 -6.84 16.79
CA SER A 271 -4.59 -5.93 17.88
C SER A 271 -5.76 -5.03 18.31
N ASN A 272 -6.87 -5.04 17.58
CA ASN A 272 -7.97 -4.08 17.73
C ASN A 272 -7.46 -2.62 17.68
N ALA A 273 -6.49 -2.36 16.80
CA ALA A 273 -5.80 -1.08 16.65
C ALA A 273 -6.04 -0.54 15.25
N TYR A 274 -6.81 0.55 15.17
CA TYR A 274 -7.26 1.13 13.91
C TYR A 274 -6.82 2.58 13.81
N MET A 275 -6.40 2.97 12.60
CA MET A 275 -6.04 4.34 12.24
C MET A 275 -5.12 5.00 13.27
N PRO A 276 -3.94 4.43 13.55
CA PRO A 276 -2.97 5.07 14.44
C PRO A 276 -2.59 6.46 13.89
N HIS A 277 -2.45 7.46 14.76
CA HIS A 277 -2.28 8.87 14.36
C HIS A 277 -1.59 9.72 15.44
N ASP A 278 -1.22 10.94 15.05
CA ASP A 278 -1.00 12.06 15.96
C ASP A 278 -1.92 13.23 15.57
N THR A 279 -1.62 14.43 16.09
CA THR A 279 -2.38 15.65 15.80
C THR A 279 -2.29 16.09 14.33
N ILE A 280 -1.32 15.57 13.56
CA ILE A 280 -1.01 16.03 12.20
C ILE A 280 -1.51 15.03 11.16
N ARG A 281 -1.34 13.72 11.40
CA ARG A 281 -1.63 12.71 10.38
C ARG A 281 -1.93 11.33 10.94
N PHE A 282 -2.54 10.50 10.08
CA PHE A 282 -2.58 9.06 10.25
C PHE A 282 -1.27 8.39 9.81
N TYR A 283 -1.01 7.23 10.40
CA TYR A 283 0.14 6.39 10.11
C TYR A 283 -0.22 5.18 9.28
N ASN A 284 0.63 4.92 8.30
CA ASN A 284 0.60 3.72 7.48
C ASN A 284 1.60 2.66 8.00
N ALA A 285 1.70 1.53 7.30
CA ALA A 285 2.58 0.43 7.66
C ALA A 285 4.06 0.81 7.64
N ALA A 286 4.52 1.59 6.67
CA ALA A 286 5.92 2.02 6.62
C ALA A 286 6.25 2.99 7.77
N ASP A 287 5.30 3.85 8.16
CA ASP A 287 5.44 4.69 9.36
C ASP A 287 5.55 3.84 10.62
N VAL A 288 4.61 2.90 10.81
CA VAL A 288 4.61 1.98 11.97
C VAL A 288 5.87 1.12 12.00
N TYR A 289 6.35 0.69 10.83
CA TYR A 289 7.60 -0.04 10.69
C TYR A 289 8.80 0.78 11.17
N LYS A 290 8.91 2.04 10.72
CA LYS A 290 9.97 2.95 11.18
C LYS A 290 9.86 3.26 12.66
N MET A 291 8.65 3.52 13.16
CA MET A 291 8.42 3.81 14.59
C MET A 291 8.86 2.66 15.48
N ALA A 292 8.64 1.40 15.07
CA ALA A 292 9.09 0.24 15.82
C ALA A 292 10.61 0.13 15.96
N HIS A 293 11.37 0.59 14.96
CA HIS A 293 12.83 0.56 14.96
C HIS A 293 13.45 1.63 15.89
N VAL A 294 12.76 2.74 16.11
CA VAL A 294 13.22 3.83 16.98
C VAL A 294 12.44 3.92 18.31
N ASN A 295 11.57 2.94 18.60
CA ASN A 295 10.71 2.89 19.77
C ASN A 295 9.86 4.16 19.98
N SER A 296 9.31 4.74 18.91
CA SER A 296 8.63 6.05 18.92
C SER A 296 7.10 5.98 18.93
N PHE A 297 6.50 4.94 19.51
CA PHE A 297 5.04 4.84 19.68
C PHE A 297 4.47 5.81 20.73
N ASN A 298 5.32 6.46 21.52
CA ASN A 298 4.90 7.41 22.56
C ASN A 298 4.24 8.66 21.96
N ASN A 299 3.28 9.24 22.69
CA ASN A 299 2.50 10.42 22.29
C ASN A 299 1.69 10.24 20.99
N LYS A 300 1.45 8.99 20.59
CA LYS A 300 0.60 8.64 19.45
C LYS A 300 -0.72 8.06 19.96
N SER A 301 -1.77 8.25 19.19
CA SER A 301 -3.10 7.72 19.45
C SER A 301 -3.44 6.63 18.44
N ALA A 302 -4.39 5.77 18.81
CA ALA A 302 -5.06 4.87 17.88
C ALA A 302 -6.52 4.71 18.31
N TYR A 303 -7.39 4.43 17.34
CA TYR A 303 -8.76 4.05 17.65
C TYR A 303 -8.87 2.57 17.96
N THR A 304 -9.75 2.24 18.88
CA THR A 304 -10.12 0.88 19.26
C THR A 304 -11.61 0.82 19.54
N PHE A 305 -12.14 -0.39 19.70
CA PHE A 305 -13.53 -0.60 20.07
C PHE A 305 -13.64 -1.34 21.38
N GLU A 306 -14.40 -0.75 22.31
CA GLU A 306 -14.87 -1.41 23.52
C GLU A 306 -16.39 -1.61 23.40
N GLY A 307 -16.78 -2.85 23.07
CA GLY A 307 -18.15 -3.15 22.67
C GLY A 307 -18.53 -2.46 21.36
N ASN A 308 -19.54 -1.60 21.38
CA ASN A 308 -19.96 -0.80 20.21
C ASN A 308 -19.39 0.62 20.20
N SER A 309 -18.63 1.02 21.23
CA SER A 309 -18.11 2.37 21.37
C SER A 309 -16.70 2.47 20.78
N LEU A 310 -16.53 3.43 19.87
CA LEU A 310 -15.21 3.86 19.39
C LEU A 310 -14.52 4.60 20.53
N LYS A 311 -13.29 4.20 20.85
CA LYS A 311 -12.43 4.87 21.83
C LYS A 311 -11.11 5.24 21.19
N GLU A 312 -10.64 6.44 21.51
CA GLU A 312 -9.26 6.82 21.25
C GLU A 312 -8.43 6.47 22.47
N VAL A 313 -7.32 5.76 22.25
CA VAL A 313 -6.39 5.36 23.31
C VAL A 313 -4.96 5.63 22.87
N ARG A 314 -4.04 5.68 23.83
CA ARG A 314 -2.62 5.77 23.51
C ARG A 314 -2.20 4.55 22.71
N TYR A 315 -1.48 4.77 21.62
CA TYR A 315 -1.13 3.70 20.68
C TYR A 315 -0.17 2.68 21.30
N ASP A 316 0.73 3.12 22.18
CA ASP A 316 1.65 2.25 22.91
C ASP A 316 0.92 1.10 23.63
N SER A 317 -0.27 1.34 24.18
CA SER A 317 -1.11 0.35 24.86
C SER A 317 -1.63 -0.79 23.96
N LEU A 318 -1.69 -0.56 22.64
CA LEU A 318 -2.14 -1.53 21.63
C LEU A 318 -1.00 -2.05 20.74
N SER A 319 0.17 -1.43 20.83
CA SER A 319 1.27 -1.60 19.87
C SER A 319 2.10 -2.87 20.06
N TYR A 320 1.75 -3.79 20.96
CA TYR A 320 2.59 -4.96 21.26
C TYR A 320 2.94 -5.78 20.00
N TRP A 321 1.94 -6.16 19.21
CA TRP A 321 2.17 -6.94 17.99
C TRP A 321 2.90 -6.11 16.92
N HIS A 322 2.57 -4.83 16.79
CA HIS A 322 3.28 -3.94 15.90
C HIS A 322 4.76 -3.83 16.28
N SER A 323 5.08 -3.63 17.56
CA SER A 323 6.45 -3.60 18.08
C SER A 323 7.17 -4.94 17.87
N TYR A 324 6.51 -6.06 18.14
CA TYR A 324 7.11 -7.39 18.03
C TYR A 324 7.47 -7.73 16.58
N TYR A 325 6.53 -7.55 15.65
CA TYR A 325 6.74 -7.92 14.25
C TYR A 325 7.49 -6.85 13.46
N ASN A 326 7.34 -5.55 13.74
CA ASN A 326 8.02 -4.52 12.96
C ASN A 326 9.46 -4.22 13.41
N ARG A 327 9.96 -4.81 14.50
CA ARG A 327 11.39 -4.70 14.89
C ARG A 327 12.32 -5.59 14.07
N ASN A 328 11.77 -6.41 13.19
CA ASN A 328 12.56 -7.27 12.33
C ASN A 328 13.12 -6.49 11.13
N ASN A 329 14.17 -7.02 10.50
CA ASN A 329 14.70 -6.48 9.24
C ASN A 329 13.99 -7.10 8.02
N ALA A 330 12.71 -7.49 8.16
CA ALA A 330 11.94 -7.99 7.04
C ALA A 330 11.47 -6.83 6.17
N ASN A 331 11.23 -7.13 4.89
CA ASN A 331 10.61 -6.16 4.00
C ASN A 331 9.11 -6.15 4.23
N LEU A 332 8.48 -4.98 4.16
CA LEU A 332 7.02 -4.92 4.04
C LEU A 332 6.64 -5.39 2.64
N CYS A 333 5.61 -6.23 2.55
CA CYS A 333 5.08 -6.81 1.34
C CYS A 333 3.62 -6.39 1.20
N TYR A 334 3.28 -5.71 0.11
CA TYR A 334 1.95 -5.20 -0.21
C TYR A 334 1.33 -6.10 -1.26
N LEU A 335 0.30 -6.87 -0.88
CA LEU A 335 -0.34 -7.82 -1.79
C LEU A 335 -1.29 -7.08 -2.73
N HIS A 336 -1.17 -7.31 -4.03
CA HIS A 336 -2.08 -6.73 -5.01
C HIS A 336 -3.46 -7.41 -4.91
N PRO A 337 -4.56 -6.68 -5.11
CA PRO A 337 -5.90 -7.25 -5.03
C PRO A 337 -6.12 -8.37 -6.06
N GLY A 338 -6.93 -9.38 -5.70
CA GLY A 338 -7.28 -10.50 -6.59
C GLY A 338 -6.18 -11.54 -6.81
N THR A 339 -5.11 -11.47 -6.04
CA THR A 339 -4.00 -12.41 -6.16
C THR A 339 -4.19 -13.56 -5.18
N GLY A 340 -4.68 -14.69 -5.68
CA GLY A 340 -4.80 -15.91 -4.89
C GLY A 340 -3.40 -16.44 -4.55
N VAL A 341 -3.14 -16.74 -3.28
CA VAL A 341 -1.90 -17.39 -2.79
C VAL A 341 -1.84 -18.88 -3.18
N GLN A 342 -2.52 -19.27 -4.26
CA GLN A 342 -2.48 -20.63 -4.78
C GLN A 342 -1.39 -20.75 -5.84
N ASP A 343 -0.16 -20.78 -5.38
CA ASP A 343 1.00 -20.95 -6.25
C ASP A 343 1.20 -22.42 -6.60
N GLY A 344 0.81 -22.79 -7.82
CA GLY A 344 1.34 -24.00 -8.44
C GLY A 344 2.86 -23.91 -8.59
N LYS A 345 3.56 -25.05 -8.58
CA LYS A 345 5.05 -25.10 -8.72
C LYS A 345 5.58 -24.36 -9.96
N LEU A 346 4.77 -24.22 -11.01
CA LEU A 346 5.11 -23.47 -12.22
C LEU A 346 5.05 -21.95 -12.01
N ASN A 347 4.16 -21.45 -11.16
CA ASN A 347 4.11 -20.03 -10.81
C ASN A 347 5.38 -19.62 -10.07
N TYR A 348 5.93 -20.49 -9.22
CA TYR A 348 7.22 -20.23 -8.58
C TYR A 348 8.34 -19.98 -9.59
N VAL A 349 8.39 -20.76 -10.67
CA VAL A 349 9.38 -20.59 -11.75
C VAL A 349 9.09 -19.31 -12.53
N LYS A 350 7.82 -19.04 -12.85
CA LYS A 350 7.39 -17.80 -13.50
C LYS A 350 7.84 -16.60 -12.67
N ASP A 351 7.48 -16.53 -11.39
CA ASP A 351 7.81 -15.44 -10.47
C ASP A 351 9.31 -15.24 -10.28
N PHE A 352 10.09 -16.32 -10.30
CA PHE A 352 11.54 -16.21 -10.16
C PHE A 352 12.19 -15.54 -11.39
N TYR A 353 11.66 -15.80 -12.59
CA TYR A 353 12.19 -15.26 -13.84
C TYR A 353 11.36 -14.11 -14.43
N SER A 354 10.23 -13.71 -13.84
CA SER A 354 9.41 -12.57 -14.23
C SER A 354 9.65 -11.32 -13.37
N PHE A 355 9.34 -10.17 -13.95
CA PHE A 355 9.17 -8.89 -13.25
C PHE A 355 7.73 -8.62 -12.83
N ASP A 356 6.79 -9.34 -13.45
CA ASP A 356 5.38 -9.29 -13.13
C ASP A 356 5.14 -10.09 -11.84
N ARG A 357 4.84 -9.36 -10.77
CA ARG A 357 4.57 -9.90 -9.45
C ARG A 357 3.31 -9.27 -8.88
N ASN A 358 2.57 -10.12 -8.21
CA ASN A 358 1.31 -9.84 -7.52
C ASN A 358 1.48 -9.12 -6.17
N PHE A 359 2.64 -8.50 -5.96
CA PHE A 359 3.00 -7.85 -4.70
C PHE A 359 4.14 -6.86 -4.91
N ASP A 360 4.09 -5.76 -4.17
CA ASP A 360 5.15 -4.77 -4.07
C ASP A 360 5.90 -4.89 -2.75
N PHE A 361 7.18 -4.47 -2.71
CA PHE A 361 7.95 -4.44 -1.46
C PHE A 361 8.34 -3.04 -1.05
N TYR A 362 8.50 -2.82 0.26
CA TYR A 362 9.19 -1.67 0.82
C TYR A 362 10.34 -2.15 1.70
N SER A 363 11.47 -1.46 1.60
CA SER A 363 12.62 -1.65 2.48
C SER A 363 13.42 -0.36 2.57
N ASP A 364 13.86 -0.01 3.78
CA ASP A 364 14.85 1.05 4.00
C ASP A 364 16.29 0.55 3.81
N ILE A 365 16.50 -0.77 3.79
CA ILE A 365 17.83 -1.40 3.84
C ILE A 365 18.14 -2.15 2.54
N ASN A 366 17.15 -2.88 2.00
CA ASN A 366 17.37 -3.76 0.85
C ASN A 366 17.09 -3.04 -0.47
N GLN A 367 17.94 -3.32 -1.46
CA GLN A 367 17.78 -2.86 -2.84
C GLN A 367 18.02 -4.03 -3.81
N ASN A 368 17.59 -3.84 -5.05
CA ASN A 368 17.82 -4.83 -6.11
C ASN A 368 19.28 -4.84 -6.55
N ASP A 369 19.89 -6.03 -6.59
CA ASP A 369 21.17 -6.26 -7.27
C ASP A 369 20.91 -6.47 -8.76
N TRP A 370 20.82 -5.35 -9.49
CA TRP A 370 20.47 -5.35 -10.91
C TRP A 370 21.44 -6.15 -11.77
N MET A 371 22.74 -6.16 -11.41
CA MET A 371 23.73 -6.95 -12.13
C MET A 371 23.40 -8.44 -12.02
N LYS A 372 23.15 -8.96 -10.81
CA LYS A 372 22.77 -10.36 -10.62
C LYS A 372 21.43 -10.70 -11.28
N ILE A 373 20.45 -9.80 -11.20
CA ILE A 373 19.15 -9.98 -11.86
C ILE A 373 19.33 -10.08 -13.38
N CYS A 374 20.13 -9.20 -13.99
CA CYS A 374 20.44 -9.25 -15.42
C CYS A 374 21.17 -10.55 -15.80
N ILE A 375 22.15 -10.98 -15.01
CA ILE A 375 22.85 -12.27 -15.21
C ILE A 375 21.87 -13.44 -15.17
N LYS A 376 20.94 -13.46 -14.21
CA LYS A 376 19.87 -14.48 -14.13
C LYS A 376 19.04 -14.51 -15.39
N LEU A 377 18.55 -13.36 -15.84
CA LEU A 377 17.67 -13.28 -17.01
C LEU A 377 18.43 -13.71 -18.28
N ALA A 378 19.65 -13.21 -18.47
CA ALA A 378 20.49 -13.60 -19.59
C ALA A 378 20.74 -15.11 -19.59
N ALA A 379 21.10 -15.70 -18.44
CA ALA A 379 21.32 -17.14 -18.31
C ALA A 379 20.05 -17.96 -18.63
N PHE A 380 18.88 -17.48 -18.21
CA PHE A 380 17.61 -18.13 -18.49
C PHE A 380 17.24 -18.08 -19.97
N TYR A 381 17.29 -16.90 -20.59
CA TYR A 381 16.96 -16.75 -22.01
C TYR A 381 17.96 -17.44 -22.93
N LEU A 382 19.26 -17.43 -22.61
CA LEU A 382 20.26 -18.20 -23.35
C LEU A 382 20.00 -19.70 -23.27
N MET A 383 19.57 -20.22 -22.10
CA MET A 383 19.16 -21.62 -21.98
C MET A 383 17.94 -21.93 -22.85
N LEU A 384 16.94 -21.05 -22.88
CA LEU A 384 15.75 -21.20 -23.70
C LEU A 384 16.08 -21.21 -25.20
N ILE A 385 16.96 -20.31 -25.65
CA ILE A 385 17.44 -20.28 -27.04
C ILE A 385 18.16 -21.58 -27.40
N VAL A 386 19.05 -22.08 -26.54
CA VAL A 386 19.75 -23.36 -26.77
C VAL A 386 18.76 -24.53 -26.84
N ALA A 387 17.76 -24.58 -25.95
CA ALA A 387 16.75 -25.63 -25.96
C ALA A 387 15.89 -25.60 -27.24
N LEU A 388 15.45 -24.42 -27.66
CA LEU A 388 14.66 -24.23 -28.89
C LEU A 388 15.46 -24.58 -30.14
N THR A 389 16.71 -24.12 -30.24
CA THR A 389 17.58 -24.44 -31.38
C THR A 389 17.88 -25.93 -31.47
N TYR A 390 18.11 -26.60 -30.34
CA TYR A 390 18.25 -28.05 -30.28
C TYR A 390 16.97 -28.77 -30.75
N PHE A 391 15.81 -28.34 -30.27
CA PHE A 391 14.53 -28.94 -30.65
C PHE A 391 14.22 -28.77 -32.14
N VAL A 392 14.48 -27.59 -32.70
CA VAL A 392 14.36 -27.32 -34.15
C VAL A 392 15.33 -28.18 -34.95
N TRP A 393 16.57 -28.33 -34.48
CA TRP A 393 17.56 -29.20 -35.11
C TRP A 393 17.09 -30.67 -35.13
N GLU A 394 16.56 -31.17 -34.01
CA GLU A 394 16.07 -32.55 -33.90
C GLU A 394 14.85 -32.81 -34.79
N ILE A 395 13.88 -31.88 -34.85
CA ILE A 395 12.75 -31.96 -35.78
C ILE A 395 13.26 -32.03 -37.23
N ASN A 396 14.20 -31.15 -37.59
CA ASN A 396 14.75 -31.11 -38.94
C ASN A 396 15.54 -32.37 -39.30
N ARG A 397 16.24 -32.97 -38.33
CA ARG A 397 16.95 -34.24 -38.48
C ARG A 397 15.96 -35.38 -38.74
N ASN A 398 14.91 -35.51 -37.94
CA ASN A 398 13.91 -36.58 -38.09
C ASN A 398 13.14 -36.45 -39.41
N ARG A 399 12.76 -35.23 -39.82
CA ARG A 399 12.15 -34.98 -41.15
C ARG A 399 13.04 -35.40 -42.32
N LYS A 400 14.37 -35.29 -42.20
CA LYS A 400 15.31 -35.76 -43.24
C LYS A 400 15.39 -37.29 -43.27
N ILE A 401 15.31 -37.95 -42.12
CA ILE A 401 15.31 -39.41 -42.02
C ILE A 401 14.05 -39.99 -42.67
N ASP A 402 12.87 -39.44 -42.37
CA ASP A 402 11.59 -39.90 -42.93
C ASP A 402 11.54 -39.77 -44.47
N LYS A 403 12.07 -38.66 -45.02
CA LYS A 403 12.18 -38.49 -46.48
C LYS A 403 13.08 -39.53 -47.16
N ASN A 404 14.12 -40.00 -46.49
CA ASN A 404 15.02 -41.02 -47.02
C ASN A 404 14.44 -42.44 -46.92
N ILE A 405 13.46 -42.67 -46.06
CA ILE A 405 12.73 -43.95 -45.95
C ILE A 405 11.66 -44.08 -47.05
N VAL A 406 11.04 -42.98 -47.49
CA VAL A 406 10.04 -42.98 -48.58
C VAL A 406 10.66 -43.14 -49.98
N HIS A 407 11.97 -42.91 -50.12
CA HIS A 407 12.71 -43.06 -51.38
C HIS A 407 13.55 -44.36 -51.47
N ARG A 408 13.37 -45.28 -50.52
CA ARG A 408 13.82 -46.68 -50.61
C ARG A 408 12.60 -47.57 -50.63
#